data_AF-A0A421CAX5-F1
#
_entry.id   AF-A0A421CAX5-F1
#
_cell.length_a   1.000
_cell.length_b   1.000
_cell.length_c   1.000
_cell.angle_alpha   90.00
_cell.angle_beta   90.00
_cell.angle_gamma   90.00
#
_symmetry.space_group_name_H-M   'P 1'
#
loop_
_entity.id
_entity.type
_entity.pdbx_description
1 polymer ?
#
loop_
_entity_poly.entity_id
_entity_poly.type
_entity_poly.pdbx_seq_one_letter_code
_entity_poly.pdbx_strand_id
1 'polypeptide(L)'
;MKKMSLIVCMLVMASISFGSFSLGLTNIAAKTESFSDTPLSGFVGIDVLGLDLRYDFGPFSVGVATPFLLFTLSEDTGVKPTFIIPGIAWYSYIGLRLNLGAFYFRGDIGHTLAFGEQLKLGFSPIRLGVGMSFSPNYYIELNADAVLQKFSATVGKIFDFKIGYRF
;
A
#
# COMPACT_ATOMS: atom_id res chain seq x y z
N MET A 1 -35.53 10.48 9.97
CA MET A 1 -34.08 10.45 10.26
C MET A 1 -33.65 9.19 11.02
N LYS A 2 -34.20 8.87 12.20
CA LYS A 2 -33.82 7.68 13.00
C LYS A 2 -33.98 6.32 12.25
N LYS A 3 -35.10 6.11 11.55
CA LYS A 3 -35.34 4.89 10.75
C LYS A 3 -34.35 4.73 9.59
N MET A 4 -34.00 5.84 8.94
CA MET A 4 -33.05 5.86 7.81
C MET A 4 -31.63 5.57 8.30
N SER A 5 -31.22 6.16 9.44
CA SER A 5 -29.94 5.84 10.09
C SER A 5 -29.86 4.39 10.55
N LEU A 6 -30.96 3.82 11.07
CA LEU A 6 -31.02 2.40 11.45
C LEU A 6 -30.84 1.48 10.22
N ILE A 7 -31.52 1.78 9.11
CA ILE A 7 -31.38 1.03 7.85
C ILE A 7 -29.95 1.12 7.33
N VAL A 8 -29.33 2.30 7.34
CA VAL A 8 -27.92 2.47 6.96
C VAL A 8 -27.00 1.67 7.88
N CYS A 9 -27.19 1.70 9.20
CA CYS A 9 -26.41 0.87 10.12
C CYS A 9 -26.60 -0.63 9.87
N MET A 10 -27.83 -1.09 9.62
CA MET A 10 -28.09 -2.50 9.30
C MET A 10 -27.42 -2.92 7.98
N LEU A 11 -27.47 -2.06 6.96
CA LEU A 11 -26.80 -2.31 5.69
C LEU A 11 -25.28 -2.35 5.86
N VAL A 12 -24.70 -1.40 6.61
CA VAL A 12 -23.26 -1.38 6.92
C VAL A 12 -22.86 -2.63 7.70
N MET A 13 -23.61 -3.00 8.74
CA MET A 13 -23.33 -4.20 9.53
C MET A 13 -23.47 -5.47 8.71
N ALA A 14 -24.52 -5.59 7.90
CA ALA A 14 -24.68 -6.72 6.99
C ALA A 14 -23.53 -6.78 5.97
N SER A 15 -23.15 -5.64 5.39
CA SER A 15 -22.01 -5.56 4.47
C SER A 15 -20.71 -6.00 5.14
N ILE A 16 -20.46 -5.60 6.39
CA ILE A 16 -19.30 -6.00 7.21
C ILE A 16 -19.27 -7.52 7.45
N SER A 17 -20.44 -8.16 7.62
CA SER A 17 -20.54 -9.60 7.85
C SER A 17 -20.13 -10.47 6.65
N PHE A 18 -20.10 -9.91 5.44
CA PHE A 18 -19.86 -10.65 4.20
C PHE A 18 -18.46 -10.45 3.61
N GLY A 19 -17.65 -9.57 4.18
CA GLY A 19 -16.29 -9.37 3.74
C GLY A 19 -15.27 -9.97 4.71
N SER A 20 -14.02 -9.93 4.26
CA SER A 20 -12.90 -10.48 5.02
C SER A 20 -11.97 -9.34 5.42
N PHE A 21 -11.71 -9.23 6.71
CA PHE A 21 -10.67 -8.35 7.22
C PHE A 21 -9.32 -9.02 7.10
N SER A 22 -8.30 -8.23 6.79
CA SER A 22 -6.92 -8.67 6.83
C SER A 22 -5.98 -7.60 7.33
N LEU A 23 -4.89 -8.05 7.95
CA LEU A 23 -3.76 -7.24 8.36
C LEU A 23 -2.52 -7.74 7.62
N GLY A 24 -1.82 -6.84 6.95
CA GLY A 24 -0.60 -7.13 6.20
C GLY A 24 0.60 -6.33 6.71
N LEU A 25 1.78 -6.94 6.60
CA LEU A 25 3.06 -6.25 6.61
C LEU A 25 3.47 -5.97 5.17
N THR A 26 3.78 -4.71 4.89
CA THR A 26 4.17 -4.24 3.55
C THR A 26 5.60 -3.77 3.53
N ASN A 27 6.28 -4.02 2.43
CA ASN A 27 7.63 -3.57 2.14
C ASN A 27 7.61 -2.90 0.77
N ILE A 28 7.74 -1.58 0.74
CA ILE A 28 7.71 -0.79 -0.49
C ILE A 28 9.14 -0.41 -0.85
N ALA A 29 9.66 -0.98 -1.91
CA ALA A 29 10.96 -0.66 -2.48
C ALA A 29 10.80 0.28 -3.68
N ALA A 30 11.43 1.46 -3.61
CA ALA A 30 11.45 2.43 -4.70
C ALA A 30 12.89 2.73 -5.15
N LYS A 31 13.12 2.71 -6.46
CA LYS A 31 14.35 3.18 -7.09
C LYS A 31 14.23 4.66 -7.45
N THR A 32 15.15 5.48 -6.95
CA THR A 32 15.29 6.87 -7.38
C THR A 32 16.60 7.06 -8.16
N GLU A 33 16.56 7.90 -9.21
CA GLU A 33 17.75 8.23 -10.00
C GLU A 33 18.54 9.34 -9.32
N SER A 34 19.88 9.27 -9.39
CA SER A 34 20.79 10.34 -9.00
C SER A 34 20.51 11.57 -9.86
N PHE A 35 20.32 12.74 -9.24
CA PHE A 35 20.18 14.02 -9.94
C PHE A 35 21.53 14.66 -10.28
N SER A 36 22.57 13.88 -10.60
CA SER A 36 23.87 14.44 -11.00
C SER A 36 24.40 13.79 -12.27
N ASP A 37 24.72 14.61 -13.29
CA ASP A 37 25.33 14.23 -14.57
C ASP A 37 26.81 13.77 -14.43
N THR A 38 27.15 13.13 -13.30
CA THR A 38 28.49 12.61 -13.03
C THR A 38 28.46 11.08 -12.90
N PRO A 39 29.37 10.32 -13.55
CA PRO A 39 29.30 8.85 -13.61
C PRO A 39 29.69 8.13 -12.30
N LEU A 40 29.79 8.85 -11.17
CA LEU A 40 30.16 8.30 -9.88
C LEU A 40 28.99 8.54 -8.90
N SER A 41 28.33 7.43 -8.57
CA SER A 41 27.39 7.15 -7.46
C SER A 41 26.16 8.06 -7.25
N GLY A 42 25.00 7.42 -7.08
CA GLY A 42 23.79 8.11 -6.64
C GLY A 42 22.51 7.28 -6.77
N PHE A 43 22.62 5.96 -6.68
CA PHE A 43 21.45 5.14 -6.41
C PHE A 43 20.93 5.46 -4.99
N VAL A 44 19.72 6.02 -4.89
CA VAL A 44 18.98 6.12 -3.63
C VAL A 44 17.82 5.12 -3.66
N GLY A 45 18.04 3.96 -3.04
CA GLY A 45 17.00 2.98 -2.79
C GLY A 45 16.21 3.39 -1.56
N ILE A 46 14.89 3.41 -1.64
CA ILE A 46 14.01 3.67 -0.50
C ILE A 46 13.25 2.40 -0.21
N ASP A 47 13.34 1.90 1.01
CA ASP A 47 12.53 0.79 1.50
C ASP A 47 11.65 1.27 2.66
N VAL A 48 10.33 1.10 2.54
CA VAL A 48 9.35 1.51 3.55
C VAL A 48 8.62 0.29 4.07
N LEU A 49 8.75 0.01 5.36
CA LEU A 49 7.91 -0.96 6.05
C LEU A 49 6.64 -0.31 6.58
N GLY A 50 5.51 -1.00 6.38
CA GLY A 50 4.19 -0.53 6.78
C GLY A 50 3.26 -1.63 7.25
N LEU A 51 2.17 -1.19 7.87
CA LEU A 51 1.02 -2.01 8.23
C LEU A 51 -0.13 -1.67 7.28
N ASP A 52 -0.77 -2.68 6.70
CA ASP A 52 -1.91 -2.54 5.79
C ASP A 52 -3.14 -3.24 6.38
N LEU A 53 -4.15 -2.44 6.72
CA LEU A 53 -5.47 -2.91 7.12
C LEU A 53 -6.39 -2.91 5.91
N ARG A 54 -7.02 -4.04 5.65
CA ARG A 54 -7.81 -4.21 4.43
C ARG A 54 -9.11 -4.97 4.69
N TYR A 55 -10.12 -4.54 3.97
CA TYR A 55 -11.43 -5.17 3.91
C TYR A 55 -11.76 -5.55 2.46
N ASP A 56 -11.96 -6.85 2.21
CA ASP A 56 -12.36 -7.38 0.91
C ASP A 56 -13.85 -7.77 0.95
N PHE A 57 -14.68 -7.25 0.04
CA PHE A 57 -16.09 -7.62 -0.15
C PHE A 57 -16.33 -8.03 -1.61
N GLY A 58 -16.42 -9.35 -1.84
CA GLY A 58 -16.50 -9.90 -3.19
C GLY A 58 -15.29 -9.48 -4.03
N PRO A 59 -15.48 -8.86 -5.21
CA PRO A 59 -14.38 -8.35 -6.01
C PRO A 59 -13.85 -7.00 -5.54
N PHE A 60 -14.52 -6.33 -4.59
CA PHE A 60 -14.12 -5.00 -4.14
C PHE A 60 -13.18 -5.09 -2.94
N SER A 61 -12.21 -4.19 -2.90
CA SER A 61 -11.29 -4.07 -1.79
C SER A 61 -11.17 -2.61 -1.38
N VAL A 62 -11.15 -2.38 -0.07
CA VAL A 62 -10.82 -1.09 0.53
C VAL A 62 -9.74 -1.33 1.57
N GLY A 63 -8.76 -0.46 1.66
CA GLY A 63 -7.75 -0.57 2.69
C GLY A 63 -7.09 0.74 3.04
N VAL A 64 -6.34 0.68 4.13
CA VAL A 64 -5.59 1.79 4.69
C VAL A 64 -4.26 1.26 5.21
N ALA A 65 -3.17 1.88 4.81
CA ALA A 65 -1.83 1.52 5.26
C ALA A 65 -1.12 2.71 5.90
N THR A 66 -0.24 2.41 6.86
CA THR A 66 0.67 3.39 7.48
C THR A 66 2.08 2.84 7.51
N PRO A 67 3.11 3.62 7.13
CA PRO A 67 4.49 3.24 7.34
C PRO A 67 4.85 3.34 8.83
N PHE A 68 5.87 2.59 9.24
CA PHE A 68 6.49 2.69 10.58
C PHE A 68 8.03 2.65 10.55
N LEU A 69 8.64 2.26 9.43
CA LEU A 69 10.09 2.25 9.29
C LEU A 69 10.49 2.58 7.86
N LEU A 70 11.55 3.37 7.71
CA LEU A 70 12.12 3.77 6.43
C LEU A 70 13.61 3.47 6.41
N PHE A 71 14.07 2.89 5.32
CA PHE A 71 15.48 2.71 5.02
C PHE A 71 15.81 3.49 3.76
N THR A 72 16.84 4.33 3.83
CA THR A 72 17.43 4.96 2.65
C THR A 72 18.80 4.35 2.42
N LEU A 73 18.99 3.73 1.25
CA LEU A 73 20.29 3.24 0.79
C LEU A 73 20.90 4.31 -0.10
N SER A 74 22.04 4.88 0.29
CA SER A 74 22.82 5.78 -0.56
C SER A 74 24.17 5.12 -0.82
N GLU A 75 24.61 5.05 -2.08
CA GLU A 75 25.91 4.46 -2.45
C GLU A 75 27.10 5.13 -1.74
N ASP A 76 27.00 6.43 -1.41
CA ASP A 76 28.08 7.18 -0.78
C ASP A 76 28.08 7.07 0.75
N THR A 77 26.95 6.76 1.38
CA THR A 77 26.79 6.85 2.84
C THR A 77 26.27 5.58 3.52
N GLY A 78 26.00 4.52 2.75
CA GLY A 78 25.47 3.25 3.23
C GLY A 78 23.95 3.28 3.50
N VAL A 79 23.48 2.30 4.27
CA VAL A 79 22.08 2.22 4.73
C VAL A 79 21.90 3.15 5.93
N LYS A 80 20.99 4.12 5.83
CA LYS A 80 20.54 4.93 6.97
C LYS A 80 19.10 4.59 7.32
N PRO A 81 18.83 3.91 8.44
CA PRO A 81 17.48 3.68 8.92
C PRO A 81 16.94 4.96 9.59
N THR A 82 15.71 5.33 9.27
CA THR A 82 14.96 6.39 9.94
C THR A 82 13.65 5.81 10.45
N PHE A 83 13.42 5.91 11.75
CA PHE A 83 12.14 5.55 12.33
C PHE A 83 11.09 6.59 11.94
N ILE A 84 9.98 6.14 11.40
CA ILE A 84 8.80 6.96 11.13
C ILE A 84 7.81 6.64 12.23
N ILE A 85 7.31 7.64 12.95
CA ILE A 85 6.25 7.39 13.94
C ILE A 85 5.06 6.77 13.18
N PRO A 86 4.54 5.60 13.60
CA PRO A 86 3.36 5.02 12.96
C PRO A 86 2.19 6.02 13.01
N GLY A 87 1.45 6.14 11.92
CA GLY A 87 0.27 6.99 11.83
C GLY A 87 0.53 8.46 11.47
N ILE A 88 1.77 8.89 11.23
CA ILE A 88 2.01 10.24 10.68
C ILE A 88 1.66 10.30 9.19
N ALA A 89 1.75 9.18 8.49
CA ALA A 89 1.46 9.06 7.07
C ALA A 89 0.43 7.93 6.86
N TRP A 90 -0.49 8.16 5.94
CA TRP A 90 -1.55 7.23 5.62
C TRP A 90 -1.68 7.10 4.12
N TYR A 91 -1.99 5.89 3.68
CA TYR A 91 -2.33 5.58 2.32
C TYR A 91 -3.66 4.83 2.33
N SER A 92 -4.72 5.48 1.86
CA SER A 92 -6.02 4.87 1.69
C SER A 92 -6.23 4.48 0.23
N TYR A 93 -6.81 3.32 -0.03
CA TYR A 93 -7.02 2.83 -1.39
C TYR A 93 -8.33 2.07 -1.53
N ILE A 94 -8.82 2.07 -2.78
CA ILE A 94 -9.96 1.29 -3.23
C ILE A 94 -9.56 0.55 -4.52
N GLY A 95 -10.05 -0.67 -4.68
CA GLY A 95 -9.66 -1.46 -5.83
C GLY A 95 -10.53 -2.67 -6.06
N LEU A 96 -10.06 -3.45 -7.03
CA LEU A 96 -10.67 -4.67 -7.49
C LEU A 96 -9.71 -5.84 -7.31
N ARG A 97 -10.28 -6.99 -6.97
CA ARG A 97 -9.61 -8.28 -6.80
C ARG A 97 -10.32 -9.32 -7.66
N LEU A 98 -9.56 -9.95 -8.56
CA LEU A 98 -10.02 -11.08 -9.37
C LEU A 98 -9.42 -12.37 -8.83
N ASN A 99 -10.25 -13.23 -8.26
CA ASN A 99 -9.83 -14.52 -7.70
C ASN A 99 -9.75 -15.61 -8.76
N LEU A 100 -8.65 -16.37 -8.76
CA LEU A 100 -8.35 -17.49 -9.65
C LEU A 100 -7.84 -18.68 -8.82
N GLY A 101 -8.71 -19.18 -7.92
CA GLY A 101 -8.36 -20.23 -6.97
C GLY A 101 -7.39 -19.73 -5.91
N ALA A 102 -6.20 -20.34 -5.83
CA ALA A 102 -5.15 -19.95 -4.89
C ALA A 102 -4.48 -18.61 -5.26
N PHE A 103 -4.52 -18.24 -6.54
CA PHE A 103 -3.95 -16.99 -7.04
C PHE A 103 -5.03 -15.93 -7.23
N TYR A 104 -4.64 -14.67 -7.22
CA TYR A 104 -5.52 -13.57 -7.59
C TYR A 104 -4.74 -12.39 -8.16
N PHE A 105 -5.42 -11.61 -8.99
CA PHE A 105 -4.93 -10.32 -9.46
C PHE A 105 -5.61 -9.20 -8.68
N ARG A 106 -4.89 -8.12 -8.42
CA ARG A 106 -5.41 -6.94 -7.75
C ARG A 106 -5.00 -5.70 -8.52
N GLY A 107 -5.94 -4.77 -8.65
CA GLY A 107 -5.67 -3.43 -9.12
C GLY A 107 -6.36 -2.42 -8.23
N ASP A 108 -5.63 -1.42 -7.76
CA ASP A 108 -6.20 -0.40 -6.90
C ASP A 108 -5.63 0.99 -7.18
N ILE A 109 -6.40 1.99 -6.77
CA ILE A 109 -6.00 3.39 -6.75
C ILE A 109 -6.19 3.91 -5.34
N GLY A 110 -5.24 4.73 -4.89
CA GLY A 110 -5.35 5.34 -3.58
C GLY A 110 -4.83 6.76 -3.54
N HIS A 111 -4.75 7.29 -2.34
CA HIS A 111 -4.26 8.61 -2.04
C HIS A 111 -3.47 8.61 -0.74
N THR A 112 -2.39 9.37 -0.71
CA THR A 112 -1.53 9.51 0.46
C THR A 112 -1.82 10.80 1.21
N LEU A 113 -1.81 10.73 2.53
CA LEU A 113 -2.05 11.84 3.45
C LEU A 113 -0.96 11.82 4.52
N ALA A 114 -0.50 13.00 4.94
CA ALA A 114 0.42 13.13 6.06
C ALA A 114 -0.15 14.12 7.08
N PHE A 115 0.06 13.84 8.36
CA PHE A 115 -0.34 14.68 9.47
C PHE A 115 0.87 15.45 10.02
N GLY A 116 0.96 16.75 9.74
CA GLY A 116 1.98 17.65 10.29
C GLY A 116 2.28 18.83 9.35
N GLU A 117 2.50 20.02 9.91
CA GLU A 117 2.64 21.29 9.14
C GLU A 117 3.79 21.31 8.11
N GLN A 118 4.75 20.38 8.23
CA GLN A 118 5.91 20.27 7.34
C GLN A 118 5.97 18.95 6.55
N LEU A 119 4.98 18.07 6.68
CA LEU A 119 4.97 16.76 6.00
C LEU A 119 4.06 16.82 4.77
N LYS A 120 4.62 16.65 3.57
CA LYS A 120 3.83 16.62 2.34
C LYS A 120 3.63 15.19 1.84
N LEU A 121 2.42 14.67 2.02
CA LEU A 121 1.86 13.58 1.21
C LEU A 121 0.51 14.05 0.63
N GLY A 122 0.29 13.73 -0.63
CA GLY A 122 -0.80 14.25 -1.45
C GLY A 122 -0.71 13.74 -2.88
N PHE A 123 -0.18 12.53 -3.06
CA PHE A 123 -0.06 11.87 -4.36
C PHE A 123 -0.96 10.64 -4.39
N SER A 124 -1.22 10.13 -5.60
CA SER A 124 -2.17 9.04 -5.81
C SER A 124 -1.48 7.85 -6.45
N PRO A 125 -1.12 6.82 -5.66
CA PRO A 125 -0.61 5.56 -6.20
C PRO A 125 -1.68 4.84 -7.00
N ILE A 126 -1.28 4.28 -8.13
CA ILE A 126 -1.98 3.20 -8.81
C ILE A 126 -1.12 1.94 -8.66
N ARG A 127 -1.75 0.83 -8.28
CA ARG A 127 -1.07 -0.43 -8.04
C ARG A 127 -1.70 -1.55 -8.86
N LEU A 128 -0.85 -2.42 -9.37
CA LEU A 128 -1.24 -3.67 -10.01
C LEU A 128 -0.39 -4.79 -9.41
N GLY A 129 -1.04 -5.86 -8.96
CA GLY A 129 -0.33 -6.94 -8.31
C GLY A 129 -0.96 -8.31 -8.47
N VAL A 130 -0.16 -9.29 -8.08
CA VAL A 130 -0.51 -10.70 -8.02
C VAL A 130 -0.35 -11.15 -6.59
N GLY A 131 -1.35 -11.87 -6.09
CA GLY A 131 -1.28 -12.50 -4.78
C GLY A 131 -1.53 -13.99 -4.84
N MET A 132 -1.05 -14.68 -3.80
CA MET A 132 -1.24 -16.11 -3.60
C MET A 132 -1.66 -16.37 -2.17
N SER A 133 -2.79 -17.07 -1.99
CA SER A 133 -3.22 -17.61 -0.70
C SER A 133 -2.62 -19.00 -0.54
N PHE A 134 -1.65 -19.16 0.36
CA PHE A 134 -1.00 -20.46 0.62
C PHE A 134 -1.63 -21.23 1.79
N SER A 135 -2.51 -20.55 2.54
CA SER A 135 -3.34 -21.11 3.60
C SER A 135 -4.68 -20.35 3.61
N PRO A 136 -5.78 -20.88 4.18
CA PRO A 136 -7.05 -20.17 4.25
C PRO A 136 -6.93 -18.73 4.78
N ASN A 137 -5.99 -18.54 5.72
CA ASN A 137 -5.83 -17.28 6.43
C ASN A 137 -4.57 -16.51 6.01
N TYR A 138 -3.63 -17.09 5.26
CA TYR A 138 -2.39 -16.40 4.92
C TYR A 138 -2.22 -16.19 3.43
N TYR A 139 -1.70 -15.03 3.08
CA TYR A 139 -1.43 -14.66 1.70
C TYR A 139 -0.13 -13.88 1.57
N ILE A 140 0.42 -13.92 0.36
CA ILE A 140 1.49 -13.02 -0.09
C ILE A 140 1.00 -12.21 -1.30
N GLU A 141 1.48 -10.99 -1.47
CA GLU A 141 1.26 -10.17 -2.67
C GLU A 141 2.55 -9.55 -3.15
N LEU A 142 2.67 -9.44 -4.47
CA LEU A 142 3.66 -8.64 -5.16
C LEU A 142 2.92 -7.62 -6.01
N ASN A 143 3.20 -6.34 -5.80
CA ASN A 143 2.59 -5.25 -6.54
C ASN A 143 3.67 -4.41 -7.23
N ALA A 144 3.33 -3.91 -8.41
CA ALA A 144 4.05 -2.85 -9.08
C ALA A 144 3.22 -1.57 -8.95
N ASP A 145 3.88 -0.50 -8.52
CA ASP A 145 3.22 0.76 -8.21
C ASP A 145 3.70 1.86 -9.16
N ALA A 146 2.83 2.81 -9.42
CA ALA A 146 3.17 4.07 -10.07
C ALA A 146 2.43 5.22 -9.39
N VAL A 147 3.03 6.41 -9.39
CA VAL A 147 2.38 7.61 -8.90
C VAL A 147 1.64 8.26 -10.06
N LEU A 148 0.32 8.38 -9.99
CA LEU A 148 -0.52 8.87 -11.09
C LEU A 148 -0.06 10.23 -11.63
N GLN A 149 0.30 11.16 -10.72
CA GLN A 149 0.79 12.50 -11.07
C GLN A 149 2.17 12.49 -11.77
N LYS A 150 2.93 11.40 -11.63
CA LYS A 150 4.30 11.23 -12.16
C LYS A 150 4.46 9.89 -12.88
N PHE A 151 3.40 9.40 -13.53
CA PHE A 151 3.31 8.02 -14.00
C PHE A 151 4.53 7.57 -14.82
N SER A 152 4.87 8.32 -15.86
CA SER A 152 6.01 8.04 -16.75
C SER A 152 7.36 8.00 -16.03
N ALA A 153 7.51 8.74 -14.93
CA ALA A 153 8.74 8.77 -14.16
C ALA A 153 8.85 7.62 -13.14
N THR A 154 7.70 7.06 -12.72
CA THR A 154 7.63 6.08 -11.62
C THR A 154 7.30 4.66 -12.06
N VAL A 155 6.71 4.48 -13.24
CA VAL A 155 6.32 3.15 -13.73
C VAL A 155 7.55 2.23 -13.83
N GLY A 156 7.45 1.03 -13.26
CA GLY A 156 8.55 0.06 -13.21
C GLY A 156 9.66 0.37 -12.22
N LYS A 157 9.49 1.37 -11.34
CA LYS A 157 10.49 1.77 -10.34
C LYS A 157 10.08 1.52 -8.89
N ILE A 158 8.81 1.21 -8.65
CA ILE A 158 8.26 1.02 -7.30
C ILE A 158 7.60 -0.36 -7.24
N PHE A 159 7.99 -1.14 -6.25
CA PHE A 159 7.48 -2.48 -6.01
C PHE A 159 7.09 -2.62 -4.53
N ASP A 160 5.95 -3.26 -4.27
CA ASP A 160 5.45 -3.56 -2.92
C ASP A 160 5.37 -5.08 -2.75
N PHE A 161 6.00 -5.58 -1.69
CA PHE A 161 5.83 -6.95 -1.23
C PHE A 161 5.03 -6.97 0.06
N LYS A 162 4.00 -7.82 0.10
CA LYS A 162 3.10 -7.98 1.24
C LYS A 162 3.05 -9.41 1.73
N ILE A 163 3.02 -9.56 3.04
CA ILE A 163 2.57 -10.79 3.71
C ILE A 163 1.41 -10.42 4.61
N GLY A 164 0.29 -11.13 4.53
CA GLY A 164 -0.88 -10.81 5.34
C GLY A 164 -1.62 -12.01 5.90
N TYR A 165 -2.39 -11.70 6.94
CA TYR A 165 -3.29 -12.60 7.64
C TYR A 165 -4.74 -12.12 7.47
N ARG A 166 -5.64 -13.04 7.15
CA ARG A 166 -7.08 -12.85 7.02
C ARG A 166 -7.79 -13.45 8.24
N PHE A 167 -8.64 -12.65 8.87
CA PHE A 167 -9.45 -13.01 10.03
C PHE A 167 -10.76 -13.69 9.62
#